data_AF-A0A2G2MA51-F1
#
_entry.id   AF-A0A2G2MA51-F1
#
_cell.length_a   1.000
_cell.length_b   1.000
_cell.length_c   1.000
_cell.angle_alpha   90.00
_cell.angle_beta   90.00
_cell.angle_gamma   90.00
#
_symmetry.space_group_name_H-M   'P 1'
#
loop_
_entity.id
_entity.type
_entity.pdbx_description
1 polymer ?
#
loop_
_entity_poly.entity_id
_entity_poly.type
_entity_poly.pdbx_seq_one_letter_code
_entity_poly.pdbx_strand_id
1 'polypeptide(L)'
;MHENIEIKRLKYIQLRRSSFFGRLINYFYFTFAVGIRLREFRKYKAIIVYSNPPMLPIIAALAKKFFKTKVVFVSYDVYPEIARITNSASKNSIITRVMKIINKVVFKRITKVIALSNEMKEFLFNNRLTLSEK
;
A
#
# COMPACT_ATOMS: atom_id res chain seq x y z
N MET A 1 0.72 -1.86 -25.11
CA MET A 1 2.07 -2.30 -24.73
C MET A 1 3.03 -1.15 -24.95
N HIS A 2 4.08 -1.03 -24.14
CA HIS A 2 5.19 -0.12 -24.37
C HIS A 2 6.47 -0.88 -24.03
N GLU A 3 7.41 -1.01 -24.97
CA GLU A 3 8.67 -1.75 -24.75
C GLU A 3 8.46 -3.18 -24.21
N ASN A 4 7.50 -3.93 -24.77
CA ASN A 4 7.08 -5.27 -24.31
C ASN A 4 6.46 -5.33 -22.90
N ILE A 5 6.13 -4.18 -22.31
CA ILE A 5 5.40 -4.08 -21.04
C ILE A 5 3.91 -3.94 -21.32
N GLU A 6 3.11 -4.88 -20.81
CA GLU A 6 1.66 -4.78 -20.80
C GLU A 6 1.23 -3.72 -19.76
N ILE A 7 0.69 -2.60 -20.24
CA ILE A 7 0.17 -1.52 -19.38
C ILE A 7 -1.35 -1.61 -19.34
N LYS A 8 -1.89 -1.98 -18.18
CA LYS A 8 -3.34 -1.97 -17.93
C LYS A 8 -3.71 -0.78 -17.06
N ARG A 9 -4.41 0.19 -17.64
CA ARG A 9 -4.93 1.35 -16.91
C ARG A 9 -6.34 1.07 -16.43
N LEU A 10 -6.60 1.27 -15.14
CA LEU A 10 -7.93 1.09 -14.58
C LEU A 10 -8.69 2.41 -14.63
N LYS A 11 -9.95 2.35 -15.09
CA LYS A 11 -10.88 3.47 -14.97
C LYS A 11 -11.45 3.46 -13.55
N TYR A 12 -11.41 4.60 -12.89
CA TYR A 12 -12.00 4.85 -11.59
C TYR A 12 -12.53 6.26 -11.52
N ILE A 13 -13.40 6.55 -10.55
CA ILE A 13 -13.89 7.90 -10.32
C ILE A 13 -12.70 8.81 -9.98
N GLN A 14 -12.58 9.94 -10.67
CA GLN A 14 -11.53 10.94 -10.44
C GLN A 14 -12.16 12.26 -10.00
N LEU A 15 -12.63 12.31 -8.75
CA LEU A 15 -13.07 13.56 -8.14
C LEU A 15 -11.90 14.54 -8.00
N ARG A 16 -12.23 15.83 -7.85
CA ARG A 16 -11.23 16.88 -7.62
C ARG A 16 -10.36 16.53 -6.40
N ARG A 17 -9.05 16.47 -6.64
CA ARG A 17 -8.05 16.10 -5.62
C ARG A 17 -7.76 17.21 -4.60
N SER A 18 -8.36 18.38 -4.78
CA SER A 18 -8.21 19.54 -3.88
C SER A 18 -8.84 19.30 -2.50
N SER A 19 -9.88 18.46 -2.40
CA SER A 19 -10.52 18.15 -1.13
C SER A 19 -10.01 16.83 -0.53
N PHE A 20 -9.87 16.78 0.80
CA PHE A 20 -9.52 15.56 1.53
C PHE A 20 -10.49 14.40 1.23
N PHE A 21 -11.79 14.67 1.28
CA PHE A 21 -12.83 13.66 0.98
C PHE A 21 -12.78 13.18 -0.48
N GLY A 22 -12.55 14.08 -1.44
CA GLY A 22 -12.37 13.70 -2.84
C GLY A 22 -11.17 12.76 -3.04
N ARG A 23 -10.06 12.98 -2.34
CA ARG A 23 -8.92 12.05 -2.35
C ARG A 23 -9.26 10.69 -1.76
N LEU A 24 -9.99 10.67 -0.64
CA LEU A 24 -10.38 9.42 0.02
C LEU A 24 -11.30 8.57 -0.85
N ILE A 25 -12.30 9.19 -1.49
CA ILE A 25 -13.22 8.50 -2.42
C ILE A 25 -12.46 7.95 -3.62
N ASN A 26 -11.55 8.74 -4.20
CA ASN A 26 -10.70 8.29 -5.32
C ASN A 26 -9.87 7.07 -4.93
N TYR A 27 -9.25 7.08 -3.74
CA TYR A 27 -8.47 5.94 -3.24
C TYR A 27 -9.35 4.71 -3.04
N PHE A 28 -10.53 4.87 -2.43
CA PHE A 28 -11.45 3.77 -2.23
C PHE A 28 -11.90 3.15 -3.55
N TYR A 29 -12.34 3.96 -4.51
CA TYR A 29 -12.80 3.46 -5.81
C TYR A 29 -11.66 2.81 -6.59
N PHE A 30 -10.46 3.41 -6.57
CA PHE A 30 -9.30 2.81 -7.20
C PHE A 30 -8.96 1.44 -6.59
N THR A 31 -8.87 1.37 -5.26
CA THR A 31 -8.60 0.10 -4.57
C THR A 31 -9.69 -0.94 -4.85
N PHE A 32 -10.96 -0.53 -4.89
CA PHE A 32 -12.07 -1.41 -5.26
C PHE A 32 -11.94 -1.92 -6.70
N ALA A 33 -11.61 -1.05 -7.66
CA ALA A 33 -11.40 -1.43 -9.06
C ALA A 33 -10.23 -2.42 -9.25
N VAL A 34 -9.18 -2.31 -8.43
CA VAL A 34 -8.08 -3.30 -8.38
C VAL A 34 -8.56 -4.59 -7.70
N GLY A 35 -9.35 -4.48 -6.63
CA GLY A 35 -9.89 -5.61 -5.88
C GLY A 35 -10.80 -6.53 -6.69
N ILE A 36 -11.65 -5.98 -7.57
CA ILE A 36 -12.46 -6.79 -8.52
C ILE A 36 -11.57 -7.65 -9.42
N ARG A 37 -10.36 -7.17 -9.73
CA ARG A 37 -9.39 -7.85 -10.60
C ARG A 37 -8.39 -8.71 -9.84
N LEU A 38 -8.65 -9.01 -8.57
CA LEU A 38 -7.76 -9.79 -7.71
C LEU A 38 -7.34 -11.13 -8.37
N ARG A 39 -8.26 -11.81 -9.05
CA ARG A 39 -7.98 -13.09 -9.76
C ARG A 39 -6.93 -12.96 -10.87
N GLU A 40 -6.79 -11.78 -11.48
CA GLU A 40 -5.78 -11.54 -12.51
C GLU A 40 -4.37 -11.69 -11.93
N PHE A 41 -4.17 -11.45 -10.63
CA PHE A 41 -2.86 -11.59 -10.00
C PHE A 41 -2.34 -13.02 -9.96
N ARG A 42 -3.20 -14.03 -10.10
CA ARG A 42 -2.82 -15.45 -10.11
C ARG A 42 -1.82 -15.79 -11.23
N LYS A 43 -1.80 -15.02 -12.33
CA LYS A 43 -0.92 -15.27 -13.47
C LYS A 43 0.52 -14.76 -13.25
N TYR A 44 0.77 -13.98 -12.21
CA TYR A 44 2.07 -13.37 -11.95
C TYR A 44 2.82 -14.08 -10.82
N LYS A 45 4.15 -14.20 -10.93
CA LYS A 45 4.99 -14.78 -9.88
C LYS A 45 5.24 -13.81 -8.71
N ALA A 46 5.25 -12.51 -9.01
CA ALA A 46 5.52 -11.45 -8.04
C ALA A 46 4.68 -10.21 -8.34
N ILE A 47 4.38 -9.45 -7.27
CA ILE A 47 3.66 -8.19 -7.30
C ILE A 47 4.52 -7.15 -6.60
N ILE A 48 4.79 -6.05 -7.28
CA ILE A 48 5.43 -4.86 -6.69
C ILE A 48 4.31 -3.85 -6.41
N VAL A 49 4.26 -3.35 -5.18
CA VAL A 49 3.23 -2.41 -4.74
C VAL A 49 3.86 -1.28 -3.92
N TYR A 50 3.32 -0.08 -4.05
CA TYR A 50 3.81 1.13 -3.41
C TYR A 50 2.95 1.52 -2.20
N SER A 51 3.48 2.38 -1.33
CA SER A 51 2.77 2.87 -0.12
C SER A 51 1.54 3.73 -0.39
N ASN A 52 1.40 4.31 -1.58
CA ASN A 52 0.30 5.21 -1.95
C ASN A 52 -0.38 4.71 -3.24
N PRO A 53 -1.70 4.46 -3.25
CA PRO A 53 -2.67 4.69 -2.17
C PRO A 53 -2.56 3.68 -1.01
N PRO A 54 -2.85 4.10 0.25
CA PRO A 54 -2.57 3.31 1.45
C PRO A 54 -3.36 2.00 1.52
N MET A 55 -4.45 1.90 0.76
CA MET A 55 -5.31 0.72 0.69
C MET A 55 -4.84 -0.29 -0.38
N LEU A 56 -3.99 0.12 -1.33
CA LEU A 56 -3.50 -0.74 -2.40
C LEU A 56 -2.66 -1.94 -1.89
N PRO A 57 -1.75 -1.77 -0.91
CA PRO A 57 -0.99 -2.89 -0.34
C PRO A 57 -1.87 -3.98 0.26
N ILE A 58 -3.10 -3.67 0.68
CA ILE A 58 -4.07 -4.66 1.19
C ILE A 58 -4.43 -5.65 0.08
N ILE A 59 -4.66 -5.16 -1.15
CA ILE A 59 -5.01 -6.01 -2.27
C ILE A 59 -3.85 -6.93 -2.64
N ALA A 60 -2.60 -6.42 -2.62
CA ALA A 60 -1.42 -7.25 -2.83
C ALA A 60 -1.26 -8.32 -1.72
N ALA A 61 -1.50 -7.94 -0.46
CA ALA A 61 -1.48 -8.87 0.67
C ALA A 61 -2.56 -9.96 0.56
N LEU A 62 -3.75 -9.61 0.04
CA LEU A 62 -4.81 -10.57 -0.29
C LEU A 62 -4.40 -11.48 -1.45
N ALA A 63 -3.80 -10.94 -2.51
CA ALA A 63 -3.32 -11.73 -3.65
C ALA A 63 -2.33 -12.81 -3.20
N LYS A 64 -1.39 -12.48 -2.30
CA LYS A 64 -0.51 -13.48 -1.69
C LYS A 64 -1.28 -14.52 -0.87
N LYS A 65 -2.26 -14.10 -0.08
CA LYS A 65 -3.08 -15.02 0.72
C LYS A 65 -3.78 -16.05 -0.17
N PHE A 66 -4.33 -15.64 -1.30
CA PHE A 66 -5.13 -16.52 -2.17
C PHE A 66 -4.33 -17.26 -3.25
N PHE A 67 -3.25 -16.67 -3.76
CA PHE A 67 -2.52 -17.20 -4.92
C PHE A 67 -1.04 -17.50 -4.64
N LYS A 68 -0.58 -17.33 -3.39
CA LYS A 68 0.82 -17.55 -2.97
C LYS A 68 1.85 -16.71 -3.75
N THR A 69 1.42 -15.60 -4.37
CA THR A 69 2.29 -14.67 -5.10
C THR A 69 3.29 -13.98 -4.17
N LYS A 70 4.53 -13.78 -4.62
CA LYS A 70 5.51 -12.97 -3.86
C LYS A 70 5.07 -11.50 -3.89
N VAL A 71 5.11 -10.81 -2.75
CA VAL A 71 4.72 -9.39 -2.68
C VAL A 71 5.92 -8.58 -2.22
N VAL A 72 6.33 -7.62 -3.05
CA VAL A 72 7.38 -6.65 -2.75
C VAL A 72 6.71 -5.31 -2.50
N PHE A 73 6.88 -4.76 -1.30
CA PHE A 73 6.35 -3.47 -0.93
C PHE A 73 7.45 -2.42 -0.99
N VAL A 74 7.27 -1.39 -1.80
CA VAL A 74 8.17 -0.24 -1.90
C VAL A 74 7.60 0.87 -1.04
N SER A 75 8.33 1.21 0.03
CA SER A 75 7.95 2.27 0.95
C SER A 75 8.39 3.62 0.37
N TYR A 76 7.44 4.43 -0.13
CA TYR A 76 7.72 5.84 -0.44
C TYR A 76 7.51 6.74 0.78
N ASP A 77 6.55 6.39 1.63
CA ASP A 77 6.14 7.17 2.78
C ASP A 77 5.86 6.28 3.99
N VAL A 78 6.11 6.81 5.19
CA VAL A 78 5.80 6.14 6.46
C VAL A 78 4.56 6.75 7.11
N TYR A 79 3.39 6.20 6.77
CA TYR A 79 2.13 6.50 7.44
C TYR A 79 1.85 5.49 8.55
N PRO A 80 1.22 5.91 9.68
CA PRO A 80 0.67 7.24 9.95
C PRO A 80 1.67 8.27 10.52
N GLU A 81 2.97 7.97 10.57
CA GLU A 81 3.94 8.77 11.31
C GLU A 81 4.22 10.13 10.68
N ILE A 82 4.31 10.21 9.34
CA ILE A 82 4.40 11.49 8.62
C ILE A 82 3.18 12.36 8.92
N ALA A 83 1.97 11.78 8.92
CA ALA A 83 0.74 12.53 9.20
C ALA A 83 0.70 13.09 10.64
N ARG A 84 1.33 12.38 11.59
CA ARG A 84 1.46 12.83 12.98
C ARG A 84 2.45 14.00 13.09
N ILE A 85 3.61 13.90 12.45
CA ILE A 85 4.66 14.94 12.52
C ILE A 85 4.21 16.22 11.82
N THR A 86 3.53 16.09 10.69
CA THR A 86 3.02 17.23 9.91
C THR A 86 1.71 17.82 10.46
N ASN A 87 1.23 17.36 11.62
CA ASN A 87 -0.09 17.70 12.19
C ASN A 87 -1.27 17.54 11.21
N SER A 88 -1.08 16.75 10.14
CA SER A 88 -2.12 16.48 9.14
C SER A 88 -3.16 15.46 9.65
N ALA A 89 -2.85 14.71 10.71
CA ALA A 89 -3.80 13.86 11.41
C ALA A 89 -3.50 13.80 12.92
N SER A 90 -4.54 13.91 13.75
CA SER A 90 -4.41 13.71 15.20
C SER A 90 -3.96 12.27 15.52
N LYS A 91 -3.13 12.15 16.57
CA LYS A 91 -2.64 10.87 17.13
C LYS A 91 -3.77 9.87 17.43
N ASN A 92 -4.94 10.37 17.81
CA ASN A 92 -6.11 9.57 18.17
C ASN A 92 -7.21 9.56 17.10
N SER A 93 -6.95 10.11 15.92
CA SER A 93 -7.94 10.11 14.84
C SER A 93 -8.25 8.69 14.36
N ILE A 94 -9.47 8.53 13.83
CA ILE A 94 -9.93 7.28 13.20
C ILE A 94 -8.97 6.87 12.06
N ILE A 95 -8.51 7.83 11.25
CA ILE A 95 -7.51 7.61 10.19
C ILE A 95 -6.25 6.96 10.74
N THR A 96 -5.68 7.49 11.82
CA THR A 96 -4.44 6.95 12.42
C THR A 96 -4.62 5.51 12.89
N ARG A 97 -5.77 5.19 13.51
CA ARG A 97 -6.09 3.83 13.95
C ARG A 97 -6.24 2.86 12.77
N VAL A 98 -6.99 3.27 11.75
CA VAL A 98 -7.20 2.48 10.52
C VAL A 98 -5.86 2.20 9.83
N MET A 99 -4.99 3.20 9.69
CA MET A 99 -3.67 3.02 9.07
C MET A 99 -2.78 2.07 9.84
N LYS A 100 -2.80 2.10 11.19
CA LYS A 100 -2.07 1.12 12.01
C LYS A 100 -2.55 -0.31 11.76
N ILE A 101 -3.86 -0.52 11.67
CA ILE A 101 -4.44 -1.84 11.39
C ILE A 101 -4.03 -2.31 10.01
N ILE A 102 -4.13 -1.45 8.99
CA ILE A 102 -3.74 -1.75 7.61
C ILE A 102 -2.28 -2.16 7.55
N ASN A 103 -1.38 -1.36 8.12
CA ASN A 103 0.04 -1.68 8.18
C ASN A 103 0.28 -3.06 8.81
N LYS A 104 -0.33 -3.34 9.97
CA LYS A 104 -0.19 -4.64 10.64
C LYS A 104 -0.60 -5.81 9.74
N VAL A 105 -1.73 -5.68 9.03
CA VAL A 105 -2.24 -6.72 8.12
C VAL A 105 -1.32 -6.89 6.91
N VAL A 106 -0.87 -5.77 6.34
CA VAL A 106 -0.04 -5.71 5.14
C VAL A 106 1.35 -6.27 5.40
N PHE A 107 2.06 -5.78 6.42
CA PHE A 107 3.43 -6.22 6.74
C PHE A 107 3.50 -7.67 7.21
N LYS A 108 2.43 -8.23 7.80
CA LYS A 108 2.36 -9.68 8.11
C LYS A 108 2.38 -10.56 6.86
N ARG A 109 2.02 -10.01 5.69
CA ARG A 109 1.93 -10.77 4.43
C ARG A 109 2.98 -10.35 3.41
N ILE A 110 3.66 -9.22 3.52
CA ILE A 110 4.68 -8.85 2.54
C ILE A 110 5.83 -9.88 2.51
N THR A 111 6.39 -10.14 1.33
CA THR A 111 7.58 -11.00 1.16
C THR A 111 8.87 -10.22 1.36
N LYS A 112 8.95 -9.01 0.80
CA LYS A 112 10.11 -8.12 0.94
C LYS A 112 9.66 -6.66 0.99
N VAL A 113 10.29 -5.87 1.85
CA VAL A 113 10.11 -4.43 1.91
C VAL A 113 11.35 -3.76 1.32
N ILE A 114 11.14 -2.78 0.44
CA ILE A 114 12.18 -1.92 -0.11
C ILE A 114 12.03 -0.56 0.55
N ALA A 115 13.04 -0.15 1.31
CA ALA A 115 13.21 1.19 1.81
C ALA A 115 14.05 2.00 0.82
N LEU A 116 13.77 3.30 0.67
CA LEU A 116 14.51 4.17 -0.24
C LEU A 116 15.79 4.76 0.36
N SER A 117 15.97 4.64 1.67
CA SER A 117 17.16 5.13 2.38
C SER A 117 17.45 4.26 3.60
N ASN A 118 18.66 4.40 4.15
CA ASN A 118 19.06 3.67 5.37
C ASN A 118 18.23 4.13 6.58
N GLU A 119 17.94 5.42 6.69
CA GLU A 119 17.12 5.98 7.76
C GLU A 119 15.69 5.43 7.68
N MET A 120 15.12 5.32 6.47
CA MET A 120 13.81 4.70 6.28
C MET A 120 13.84 3.21 6.62
N LYS A 121 14.91 2.51 6.28
CA LYS A 121 15.10 1.10 6.62
C LYS A 121 15.09 0.91 8.14
N GLU A 122 15.94 1.64 8.87
CA GLU A 122 16.02 1.61 10.33
C GLU A 122 14.67 1.96 10.97
N PHE A 123 14.02 3.01 10.46
CA PHE A 123 12.70 3.41 10.95
C PHE A 123 11.67 2.29 10.79
N LEU A 124 11.62 1.64 9.62
CA LEU A 124 10.70 0.53 9.35
C LEU A 124 10.99 -0.68 10.26
N PHE A 125 12.26 -1.02 10.48
CA PHE A 125 12.64 -2.08 11.40
C PHE A 125 12.16 -1.81 12.83
N ASN A 126 12.40 -0.60 13.33
CA ASN A 126 12.03 -0.23 14.70
C ASN A 126 10.51 -0.13 14.92
N ASN A 127 9.74 0.17 13.86
CA ASN A 127 8.31 0.48 13.98
C ASN A 127 7.38 -0.55 13.34
N ARG A 128 7.90 -1.59 12.68
CA ARG A 128 7.10 -2.65 12.04
C ARG A 128 7.57 -4.02 12.54
N LEU A 129 6.95 -4.48 13.64
CA LEU A 129 7.28 -5.69 14.43
C LEU A 129 7.41 -7.03 13.65
N THR A 130 7.11 -7.07 12.35
CA THR A 130 7.16 -8.30 11.54
C THR A 130 8.28 -8.31 10.50
N LEU A 131 9.19 -7.34 10.53
CA LEU A 131 10.33 -7.27 9.62
C LEU A 131 11.56 -7.92 10.25
N SER A 132 12.19 -8.81 9.48
CA SER A 132 13.48 -9.42 9.81
C SER A 132 14.47 -9.09 8.70
N GLU A 133 15.72 -8.82 9.07
CA GLU A 133 16.78 -8.61 8.10
C GLU A 133 17.18 -9.95 7.47
N LYS A 134 17.34 -9.95 6.14
CA LYS A 134 17.82 -11.08 5.33
C LYS A 134 18.73 -10.57 4.24
#